data_AF-A0A430HVL4-F1
#
_entry.id   AF-A0A430HVL4-F1
#
_cell.length_a   1.000
_cell.length_b   1.000
_cell.length_c   1.000
_cell.angle_alpha   90.00
_cell.angle_beta   90.00
_cell.angle_gamma   90.00
#
_symmetry.space_group_name_H-M   'P 1'
#
loop_
_entity.id
_entity.type
_entity.pdbx_description
1 polymer ?
#
loop_
_entity_poly.entity_id
_entity_poly.type
_entity_poly.pdbx_seq_one_letter_code
_entity_poly.pdbx_strand_id
1 'polypeptide(L)' 'MTSPELARIIEEASGLEAEALTPEAKLSELGITSLAMIEIAVRVEDALGVRIDDDVVYNLKTVGDLSEYVRTHSDAPESD' A
#
# COMPACT_ATOMS: atom_id res chain seq x y z
N MET A 1 1.01 -0.38 12.58
CA MET A 1 1.19 1.05 12.27
C MET A 1 1.73 1.13 10.86
N THR A 2 1.05 1.86 9.98
CA THR A 2 1.45 2.08 8.59
C THR A 2 2.73 2.91 8.55
N SER A 3 3.70 2.55 7.71
CA SER A 3 4.92 3.35 7.53
C SER A 3 4.57 4.74 6.98
N PRO A 4 5.27 5.82 7.39
CA PRO A 4 4.95 7.18 6.96
C PRO A 4 5.05 7.38 5.44
N GLU A 5 5.98 6.70 4.77
CA GLU A 5 6.10 6.72 3.30
C GLU A 5 4.90 6.07 2.62
N LEU A 6 4.48 4.90 3.10
CA LEU A 6 3.32 4.20 2.57
C LEU A 6 2.04 5.02 2.76
N ALA A 7 1.86 5.61 3.95
CA ALA A 7 0.72 6.49 4.21
C ALA A 7 0.66 7.61 3.17
N ARG A 8 1.77 8.33 2.97
CA ARG A 8 1.88 9.40 1.99
C ARG A 8 1.54 8.96 0.56
N ILE A 9 2.04 7.80 0.13
CA ILE A 9 1.73 7.25 -1.21
C ILE A 9 0.23 7.01 -1.36
N ILE A 10 -0.41 6.43 -0.34
CA ILE A 10 -1.86 6.19 -0.34
C ILE A 10 -2.60 7.53 -0.35
N GLU A 11 -2.20 8.52 0.46
CA GLU A 11 -2.80 9.86 0.46
C GLU A 11 -2.71 10.52 -0.92
N GLU A 12 -1.57 10.47 -1.60
CA GLU A 12 -1.40 11.06 -2.93
C GLU A 12 -2.22 10.36 -4.01
N ALA A 13 -2.38 9.04 -3.93
CA ALA A 13 -3.13 8.26 -4.91
C ALA A 13 -4.65 8.29 -4.68
N SER A 14 -5.09 8.35 -3.42
CA SER A 14 -6.51 8.25 -3.04
C SER A 14 -7.13 9.57 -2.59
N GLY A 15 -6.31 10.56 -2.24
CA GLY A 15 -6.75 11.82 -1.64
C GLY A 15 -7.27 11.68 -0.20
N LEU A 16 -7.02 10.55 0.46
CA LEU A 16 -7.38 10.31 1.86
C LEU A 16 -6.34 10.93 2.79
N GLU A 17 -6.70 11.11 4.05
CA GLU A 17 -5.77 11.54 5.11
C GLU A 17 -5.19 10.34 5.85
N ALA A 18 -3.94 10.44 6.31
CA ALA A 18 -3.25 9.39 7.05
C ALA A 18 -4.01 8.94 8.32
N GLU A 19 -4.84 9.80 8.91
CA GLU A 19 -5.69 9.46 10.06
C GLU A 19 -6.80 8.45 9.70
N ALA A 20 -7.27 8.45 8.45
CA ALA A 20 -8.24 7.47 7.95
C ALA A 20 -7.60 6.12 7.62
N LEU A 21 -6.27 6.09 7.42
CA LEU A 21 -5.49 4.90 7.06
C LEU A 21 -5.20 4.01 8.27
N THR A 22 -6.25 3.59 8.96
CA THR A 22 -6.16 2.65 10.08
C THR A 22 -5.99 1.22 9.57
N PRO A 23 -5.25 0.35 10.28
CA PRO A 23 -5.03 -1.02 9.84
C PRO A 23 -6.32 -1.84 9.67
N GLU A 24 -7.38 -1.48 10.40
CA GLU A 24 -8.69 -2.12 10.32
C GLU A 24 -9.56 -1.58 9.17
N ALA A 25 -9.22 -0.42 8.61
CA ALA A 25 -9.95 0.19 7.51
C ALA A 25 -9.81 -0.65 6.24
N LYS A 26 -10.95 -0.92 5.59
CA LYS A 26 -10.96 -1.60 4.30
C LYS A 26 -10.67 -0.63 3.18
N LEU A 27 -9.79 -1.02 2.27
CA LEU A 27 -9.44 -0.24 1.08
C LEU A 27 -10.69 0.10 0.26
N SER A 28 -11.60 -0.86 0.12
CA SER A 28 -12.89 -0.66 -0.56
C SER A 28 -13.83 0.33 0.13
N GLU A 29 -13.81 0.39 1.48
CA GLU A 29 -14.66 1.32 2.25
C GLU A 29 -14.10 2.75 2.22
N LEU A 30 -12.77 2.85 2.13
CA LEU A 30 -12.05 4.10 1.92
C LEU A 30 -12.19 4.66 0.49
N GLY A 31 -12.83 3.93 -0.43
CA GLY A 31 -12.97 4.34 -1.83
C GLY A 31 -11.73 4.09 -2.68
N ILE A 32 -10.76 3.32 -2.17
CA ILE A 32 -9.59 2.89 -2.94
C ILE A 32 -10.05 1.80 -3.90
N THR A 33 -10.18 2.19 -5.17
CA THR A 33 -10.56 1.28 -6.26
C THR A 33 -9.34 0.52 -6.78
N SER A 34 -9.57 -0.51 -7.59
CA SER A 34 -8.48 -1.25 -8.25
C SER A 34 -7.54 -0.35 -9.06
N LEU A 35 -8.03 0.74 -9.65
CA LEU A 35 -7.17 1.71 -10.36
C LEU A 35 -6.25 2.46 -9.40
N ALA A 36 -6.79 2.93 -8.28
CA ALA A 36 -5.99 3.57 -7.23
C ALA A 36 -4.98 2.58 -6.63
N MET A 37 -5.35 1.31 -6.47
CA MET A 37 -4.44 0.26 -6.02
C MET A 37 -3.27 0.03 -6.98
N ILE A 38 -3.53 0.00 -8.30
CA ILE A 38 -2.45 -0.10 -9.31
C ILE A 38 -1.51 1.10 -9.19
N GLU A 39 -2.05 2.30 -8.99
CA GLU A 39 -1.25 3.51 -8.84
C GLU A 39 -0.39 3.49 -7.56
N ILE A 40 -0.97 3.02 -6.44
CA ILE A 40 -0.27 2.81 -5.17
C ILE A 40 0.84 1.77 -5.37
N ALA A 41 0.55 0.65 -6.01
CA ALA A 41 1.53 -0.42 -6.28
C ALA A 41 2.75 0.11 -7.06
N VAL A 42 2.51 0.86 -8.14
CA VAL A 42 3.60 1.46 -8.94
C VAL A 42 4.43 2.45 -8.11
N ARG A 43 3.79 3.29 -7.30
CA ARG A 43 4.51 4.25 -6.43
C ARG A 43 5.27 3.57 -5.30
N VAL A 44 4.73 2.50 -4.75
CA VAL A 44 5.41 1.69 -3.72
C VAL A 44 6.63 1.00 -4.32
N GLU A 45 6.54 0.48 -5.54
CA GLU A 45 7.69 -0.11 -6.25
C GLU A 45 8.78 0.95 -6.51
N ASP A 46 8.40 2.14 -6.97
CA ASP A 46 9.36 3.23 -7.25
C ASP A 46 9.99 3.80 -5.97
N ALA A 47 9.21 4.00 -4.91
CA ALA A 47 9.67 4.64 -3.67
C ALA A 47 10.37 3.67 -2.70
N LEU A 48 9.90 2.42 -2.64
CA LEU A 48 10.35 1.43 -1.64
C LEU A 48 11.02 0.21 -2.28
N GLY A 49 11.04 0.09 -3.60
CA GLY A 49 11.56 -1.08 -4.30
C GLY A 49 10.67 -2.33 -4.16
N VAL A 50 9.45 -2.18 -3.66
CA VAL A 50 8.53 -3.30 -3.40
C VAL A 50 7.56 -3.47 -4.56
N ARG A 51 7.70 -4.57 -5.29
CA ARG A 51 6.74 -4.94 -6.33
C ARG A 51 5.47 -5.55 -5.73
N ILE A 52 4.32 -4.99 -6.11
CA ILE A 52 3.00 -5.52 -5.75
C ILE A 52 2.32 -5.98 -7.04
N ASP A 53 2.25 -7.30 -7.25
CA ASP A 53 1.60 -7.87 -8.43
C ASP A 53 0.06 -7.78 -8.35
N ASP A 54 -0.61 -7.89 -9.50
CA ASP A 54 -2.07 -7.83 -9.59
C ASP A 54 -2.78 -8.80 -8.62
N ASP A 55 -2.32 -10.05 -8.54
CA ASP A 55 -2.88 -11.05 -7.60
C ASP A 55 -2.79 -10.60 -6.14
N VAL A 56 -1.72 -9.88 -5.78
CA VAL A 56 -1.57 -9.30 -4.44
C VAL A 56 -2.58 -8.17 -4.28
N VAL A 57 -2.64 -7.24 -5.23
CA VAL A 57 -3.63 -6.15 -5.24
C VAL A 57 -5.06 -6.68 -5.04
N TYR A 58 -5.43 -7.78 -5.70
CA TYR A 58 -6.74 -8.40 -5.54
C TYR A 58 -6.96 -9.08 -4.18
N ASN A 59 -5.90 -9.53 -3.52
CA ASN A 59 -5.96 -10.16 -2.20
C ASN A 59 -5.93 -9.15 -1.04
N LEU A 60 -5.41 -7.94 -1.26
CA LEU A 60 -5.37 -6.88 -0.26
C LEU A 60 -6.78 -6.36 0.04
N LYS A 61 -7.21 -6.44 1.31
CA LYS A 61 -8.54 -5.99 1.74
C LYS A 61 -8.48 -4.76 2.63
N THR A 62 -7.46 -4.68 3.47
CA THR A 62 -7.29 -3.63 4.47
C THR A 62 -5.99 -2.85 4.26
N VAL A 63 -5.93 -1.65 4.84
CA VAL A 63 -4.68 -0.89 4.91
C VAL A 63 -3.61 -1.66 5.70
N GLY A 64 -4.04 -2.45 6.69
CA GLY A 64 -3.16 -3.33 7.46
C GLY A 64 -2.47 -4.37 6.57
N ASP A 65 -3.23 -5.05 5.71
CA ASP A 65 -2.69 -6.04 4.77
C ASP A 65 -1.62 -5.42 3.85
N LEU A 66 -1.92 -4.25 3.29
CA LEU A 66 -0.99 -3.54 2.41
C LEU A 66 0.28 -3.13 3.16
N SER A 67 0.11 -2.58 4.37
CA SER A 67 1.24 -2.16 5.21
C SER A 67 2.14 -3.32 5.59
N GLU A 68 1.55 -4.47 5.92
CA GLU A 68 2.30 -5.67 6.29
C GLU A 68 3.01 -6.28 5.08
N TYR A 69 2.36 -6.31 3.92
CA TYR A 69 2.97 -6.77 2.67
C TYR A 69 4.20 -5.94 2.34
N VAL A 70 4.06 -4.62 2.33
CA VAL A 70 5.14 -3.69 2.03
C VAL A 70 6.28 -3.84 3.04
N ARG A 71 5.97 -3.85 4.34
CA ARG A 71 6.98 -4.05 5.40
C ARG A 71 7.75 -5.36 5.26
N THR A 72 7.09 -6.44 4.84
CA THR A 72 7.72 -7.76 4.71
C THR A 72 8.63 -7.84 3.48
N HIS A 73 8.31 -7.09 2.43
CA HIS A 73 9.05 -7.13 1.16
C HIS A 73 10.05 -5.97 1.01
N SER A 74 9.91 -4.88 1.77
CA SER A 74 10.86 -3.76 1.78
C SER A 74 12.15 -4.09 2.53
N ASP A 75 12.10 -5.07 3.44
CA ASP A 75 13.23 -5.53 4.25
C ASP A 75 13.98 -6.71 3.60
N ALA A 76 13.71 -7.02 2.33
CA ALA A 76 14.53 -7.98 1.60
C ALA A 76 15.93 -7.35 1.43
N PRO A 77 16.98 -7.89 2.05
CA PRO A 77 18.33 -7.44 1.75
C PRO A 77 18.56 -7.72 0.27
N GLU A 78 18.90 -6.68 -0.48
CA GLU A 78 19.48 -6.78 -1.82
C GLU A 78 20.46 -7.96 -1.81
N SER A 79 20.08 -9.06 -2.46
CA SER A 79 20.97 -10.19 -2.66
C SER A 79 21.82 -9.83 -3.87
N ASP A 80 23.01 -9.30 -3.55
CA ASP A 80 24.26 -9.23 -4.32
C ASP A 80 24.24 -9.80 -5.75
#